data_AF-A0A6A4EX57-F1
#
_entry.id   AF-A0A6A4EX57-F1
#
_cell.length_a   1.000
_cell.length_b   1.000
_cell.length_c   1.000
_cell.angle_alpha   90.00
_cell.angle_beta   90.00
_cell.angle_gamma   90.00
#
_symmetry.space_group_name_H-M   'P 1'
#
loop_
_entity.id
_entity.type
_entity.pdbx_description
1 polymer ?
#
loop_
_entity_poly.entity_id
_entity_poly.type
_entity_poly.pdbx_seq_one_letter_code
_entity_poly.pdbx_strand_id
1 'polypeptide(L)'
;MNTRVEEFGARVVPAFTAGSDSQLITMAILARADGVVLPPHFVFKGQPGEDVEKEVQSYVPHHMATSSVQENAWFDERVMLEWIETSYQPNVSGYSVLLLDILELHKMASVQDALGDIGTSVHYVPPG
;
A
#
# COMPACT_ATOMS: atom_id res chain seq x y z
N MET A 1 -17.46 -10.01 -7.59
CA MET A 1 -18.82 -10.62 -7.46
C MET A 1 -18.87 -11.44 -6.16
N ASN A 2 -19.56 -10.95 -5.13
CA ASN A 2 -19.65 -11.61 -3.81
C ASN A 2 -20.53 -12.86 -3.87
N THR A 3 -19.98 -14.03 -3.53
CA THR A 3 -20.79 -15.20 -3.19
C THR A 3 -20.58 -15.53 -1.71
N ARG A 4 -21.55 -15.15 -0.87
CA ARG A 4 -21.72 -15.75 0.46
C ARG A 4 -22.00 -17.23 0.27
N VAL A 5 -21.20 -18.10 0.89
CA VAL A 5 -21.53 -19.53 0.99
C VAL A 5 -22.32 -19.73 2.27
N GLU A 6 -23.65 -19.78 2.15
CA GLU A 6 -24.53 -20.39 3.15
C GLU A 6 -25.09 -21.67 2.54
N GLU A 7 -24.29 -22.75 2.50
CA GLU A 7 -24.80 -24.09 2.17
C GLU A 7 -24.67 -25.01 3.38
N PHE A 8 -25.80 -25.23 4.07
CA PHE A 8 -25.89 -26.20 5.15
C PHE A 8 -26.29 -27.57 4.57
N GLY A 9 -25.38 -28.56 4.62
CA GLY A 9 -25.66 -29.96 4.23
C GLY A 9 -25.03 -30.44 2.92
N ALA A 10 -24.19 -29.64 2.25
CA ALA A 10 -23.45 -30.09 1.07
C ALA A 10 -22.34 -31.09 1.47
N ARG A 11 -22.30 -32.26 0.82
CA ARG A 11 -21.26 -33.30 1.06
C ARG A 11 -19.88 -32.87 0.54
N VAL A 12 -19.84 -32.01 -0.47
CA VAL A 12 -18.62 -31.43 -1.04
C VAL A 12 -18.96 -30.02 -1.53
N VAL A 13 -18.29 -29.01 -0.99
CA VAL A 13 -18.27 -27.65 -1.52
C VAL A 13 -17.05 -27.53 -2.43
N PRO A 14 -17.18 -27.14 -3.70
CA PRO A 14 -16.03 -26.87 -4.55
C PRO A 14 -15.25 -25.68 -3.99
N ALA A 15 -14.07 -25.91 -3.43
CA ALA A 15 -13.12 -24.85 -3.21
C ALA A 15 -12.55 -24.45 -4.58
N PHE A 16 -12.99 -23.32 -5.11
CA PHE A 16 -12.23 -22.62 -6.14
C PHE A 16 -10.94 -22.14 -5.47
N THR A 17 -9.92 -23.00 -5.52
CA THR A 17 -8.56 -22.56 -5.25
C THR A 17 -8.21 -21.60 -6.37
N ALA A 18 -7.91 -20.34 -6.01
CA ALA A 18 -7.20 -19.47 -6.92
C ALA A 18 -6.00 -20.27 -7.44
N GLY A 19 -5.81 -20.28 -8.77
CA GLY A 19 -4.69 -20.99 -9.39
C GLY A 19 -3.36 -20.55 -8.79
N SER A 20 -2.27 -21.20 -9.19
CA SER A 20 -0.91 -21.03 -8.67
C SER A 20 -0.31 -19.61 -8.73
N ASP A 21 -1.09 -18.57 -8.97
CA ASP A 21 -0.74 -17.19 -8.69
C ASP A 21 -0.57 -17.02 -7.19
N SER A 22 0.67 -16.85 -6.74
CA SER A 22 0.97 -16.46 -5.37
C SER A 22 0.14 -15.23 -5.01
N GLN A 23 -0.67 -15.35 -3.96
CA GLN A 23 -1.30 -14.19 -3.33
C GLN A 23 -0.17 -13.34 -2.72
N LEU A 24 0.17 -12.25 -3.40
CA LEU A 24 1.17 -11.30 -2.94
C LEU A 24 0.48 -10.09 -2.34
N ILE A 25 1.00 -9.65 -1.20
CA ILE A 25 0.64 -8.40 -0.55
C ILE A 25 1.96 -7.77 -0.13
N THR A 26 2.18 -6.51 -0.53
CA THR A 26 3.28 -5.70 -0.01
C THR A 26 2.76 -4.78 1.08
N MET A 27 3.54 -4.59 2.14
CA MET A 27 3.20 -3.68 3.23
C MET A 27 4.33 -2.67 3.41
N ALA A 28 4.01 -1.38 3.28
CA ALA A 28 4.91 -0.31 3.65
C ALA A 28 4.62 0.11 5.11
N ILE A 29 5.67 0.10 5.93
CA ILE A 29 5.66 0.57 7.31
C ILE A 29 6.63 1.73 7.41
N LEU A 30 6.19 2.84 8.02
CA LEU A 30 7.04 3.97 8.35
C LEU A 30 7.09 4.16 9.87
N ALA A 31 8.31 4.32 10.39
CA ALA A 31 8.55 4.68 11.77
C ALA A 31 9.12 6.10 11.85
N ARG A 32 8.57 6.91 12.75
CA ARG A 32 9.03 8.26 13.03
C ARG A 32 10.05 8.26 14.17
N ALA A 33 10.90 9.28 14.20
CA ALA A 33 11.98 9.41 15.17
C ALA A 33 11.53 9.45 16.65
N ASP A 34 10.27 9.78 16.93
CA ASP A 34 9.66 9.75 18.26
C ASP A 34 9.14 8.36 18.68
N GLY A 35 9.40 7.33 17.87
CA GLY A 35 9.01 5.95 18.14
C GLY A 35 7.59 5.60 17.69
N VAL A 36 6.86 6.54 17.06
CA VAL A 36 5.54 6.27 16.50
C VAL A 36 5.69 5.50 15.19
N VAL A 37 5.04 4.35 15.09
CA VAL A 37 4.84 3.62 13.83
C VAL A 37 3.53 4.10 13.22
N LEU A 38 3.58 4.57 11.98
CA LEU A 38 2.41 5.08 11.27
C LEU A 38 1.48 3.94 10.83
N PRO A 39 0.19 4.23 10.57
CA PRO A 39 -0.71 3.30 9.91
C PRO A 39 -0.05 2.69 8.66
N PRO A 40 -0.05 1.35 8.49
CA PRO A 40 0.57 0.72 7.35
C PRO A 40 -0.19 1.03 6.06
N HIS A 41 0.53 0.95 4.94
CA HIS A 41 -0.06 0.95 3.61
C HIS A 41 0.11 -0.41 2.96
N PHE A 42 -0.98 -1.00 2.49
CA PHE A 42 -0.99 -2.31 1.84
C PHE A 42 -1.13 -2.17 0.33
N VAL A 43 -0.37 -2.96 -0.43
CA VAL A 43 -0.53 -3.08 -1.88
C VAL A 43 -1.01 -4.50 -2.17
N PHE A 44 -2.26 -4.63 -2.60
CA PHE A 44 -2.88 -5.91 -2.93
C PHE A 44 -2.71 -6.23 -4.40
N LYS A 45 -2.51 -7.53 -4.71
CA LYS A 45 -2.47 -8.01 -6.09
C LYS A 45 -3.85 -7.87 -6.75
N GLY A 46 -3.92 -7.15 -7.86
CA GLY A 46 -5.16 -6.99 -8.63
C GLY A 46 -5.07 -5.89 -9.68
N GLN A 47 -6.16 -5.69 -10.41
CA GLN A 47 -6.29 -4.59 -11.36
C GLN A 47 -6.89 -3.37 -10.63
N PRO A 48 -6.28 -2.16 -10.73
CA PRO A 48 -6.85 -0.95 -10.16
C PRO A 48 -8.24 -0.65 -10.72
N GLY A 49 -9.15 -0.16 -9.87
CA GLY A 49 -10.54 0.18 -10.21
C GLY A 49 -11.51 -1.00 -10.26
N GLU A 50 -11.01 -2.22 -10.15
CA GLU A 50 -11.80 -3.45 -10.27
C GLU A 50 -12.34 -3.96 -8.92
N ASP A 51 -12.93 -5.15 -8.92
CA ASP A 51 -13.60 -5.76 -7.77
C ASP A 51 -12.70 -5.86 -6.52
N VAL A 52 -11.41 -6.17 -6.68
CA VAL A 52 -10.46 -6.30 -5.55
C VAL A 52 -10.33 -4.98 -4.78
N GLU A 53 -10.27 -3.85 -5.48
CA GLU A 53 -10.10 -2.55 -4.83
C GLU A 53 -11.33 -2.18 -4.00
N LYS A 54 -12.52 -2.41 -4.55
CA LYS A 54 -13.79 -2.19 -3.84
C LYS A 54 -13.91 -3.07 -2.61
N GLU A 55 -13.47 -4.33 -2.71
CA GLU A 55 -13.48 -5.28 -1.62
C GLU A 55 -12.54 -4.84 -0.49
N VAL A 56 -11.28 -4.54 -0.81
CA VAL A 56 -10.27 -4.11 0.17
C VAL A 56 -10.68 -2.81 0.87
N GLN A 57 -11.19 -1.82 0.11
CA GLN A 57 -11.68 -0.57 0.69
C GLN A 57 -12.84 -0.77 1.67
N SER A 58 -13.61 -1.85 1.54
CA SER A 58 -14.68 -2.19 2.48
C SER A 58 -14.18 -2.74 3.83
N TYR A 59 -12.95 -3.25 3.87
CA TYR A 59 -12.36 -3.89 5.06
C TYR A 59 -11.51 -2.96 5.90
N VAL A 60 -10.95 -1.90 5.32
CA VAL A 60 -9.91 -1.10 5.95
C VAL A 60 -10.47 0.24 6.42
N PRO A 61 -10.66 0.45 7.74
CA PRO A 61 -10.92 1.78 8.25
C PRO A 61 -9.72 2.69 7.94
N HIS A 62 -9.96 3.82 7.26
CA HIS A 62 -8.89 4.72 6.79
C HIS A 62 -7.94 5.24 7.88
N HIS A 63 -8.36 5.24 9.16
CA HIS A 63 -7.51 5.64 10.28
C HIS A 63 -6.59 4.53 10.79
N MET A 64 -6.82 3.27 10.40
CA MET A 64 -6.03 2.12 10.85
C MET A 64 -4.99 1.70 9.81
N ALA A 65 -5.32 1.82 8.53
CA ALA A 65 -4.42 1.54 7.43
C ALA A 65 -4.93 2.21 6.15
N THR A 66 -4.07 2.19 5.14
CA THR A 66 -4.38 2.61 3.77
C THR A 66 -4.04 1.48 2.82
N SER A 67 -4.56 1.53 1.60
CA SER A 67 -4.33 0.47 0.63
C SER A 67 -4.45 0.93 -0.81
N SER A 68 -3.63 0.32 -1.66
CA SER A 68 -3.72 0.40 -3.11
C SER A 68 -3.83 -0.99 -3.71
N VAL A 69 -4.31 -1.07 -4.95
CA VAL A 69 -4.31 -2.30 -5.75
C VAL A 69 -3.33 -2.13 -6.91
N GLN A 70 -2.55 -3.16 -7.18
CA GLN A 70 -1.53 -3.16 -8.23
C GLN A 70 -1.29 -4.59 -8.76
N GLU A 71 -1.04 -4.74 -10.06
CA GLU A 71 -1.05 -6.05 -10.74
C GLU A 71 -0.04 -7.07 -10.16
N ASN A 72 1.09 -6.57 -9.67
CA ASN A 72 2.17 -7.35 -9.05
C ASN A 72 2.23 -7.19 -7.53
N ALA A 73 1.25 -6.50 -6.93
CA ALA A 73 1.25 -6.12 -5.52
C ALA A 73 2.52 -5.36 -5.10
N TRP A 74 3.07 -4.52 -5.97
CA TRP A 74 4.30 -3.78 -5.71
C TRP A 74 4.10 -2.27 -5.88
N PHE A 75 5.07 -1.50 -5.37
CA PHE A 75 5.10 -0.06 -5.55
C PHE A 75 5.55 0.28 -6.98
N ASP A 76 4.65 0.90 -7.74
CA ASP A 76 4.97 1.69 -8.92
C ASP A 76 4.80 3.18 -8.62
N GLU A 77 5.05 4.04 -9.61
CA GLU A 77 4.95 5.50 -9.44
C GLU A 77 3.58 5.92 -8.90
N ARG A 78 2.48 5.34 -9.41
CA ARG A 78 1.12 5.67 -8.97
C ARG A 78 0.92 5.28 -7.51
N VAL A 79 1.26 4.05 -7.14
CA VAL A 79 1.12 3.58 -5.75
C VAL A 79 2.00 4.38 -4.79
N MET A 80 3.18 4.82 -5.22
CA MET A 80 4.05 5.68 -4.41
C MET A 80 3.42 7.06 -4.16
N LEU A 81 2.81 7.67 -5.19
CA LEU A 81 2.12 8.95 -5.04
C LEU A 81 0.86 8.82 -4.17
N GLU A 82 0.09 7.74 -4.33
CA GLU A 82 -1.04 7.42 -3.46
C GLU A 82 -0.60 7.24 -2.00
N TRP A 83 0.53 6.56 -1.76
CA TRP A 83 1.11 6.43 -0.43
C TRP A 83 1.53 7.78 0.16
N ILE A 84 2.14 8.67 -0.64
CA ILE A 84 2.51 10.01 -0.19
C ILE A 84 1.25 10.77 0.28
N GLU A 85 0.21 10.81 -0.55
CA GLU A 85 -1.01 11.56 -0.29
C GLU A 85 -1.81 11.00 0.89
N THR A 86 -1.99 9.68 0.93
CA THR A 86 -2.97 9.05 1.84
C THR A 86 -2.35 8.53 3.13
N SER A 87 -1.07 8.11 3.10
CA SER A 87 -0.40 7.48 4.24
C SER A 87 0.59 8.43 4.88
N TYR A 88 1.46 9.07 4.10
CA TYR A 88 2.58 9.84 4.62
C TYR A 88 2.16 11.25 5.04
N GLN A 89 1.63 12.04 4.11
CA GLN A 89 1.29 13.46 4.30
C GLN A 89 0.38 13.72 5.51
N PRO A 90 -0.66 12.92 5.81
CA PRO A 90 -1.53 13.16 6.96
C PRO A 90 -0.83 12.99 8.31
N ASN A 91 0.33 12.32 8.33
CA ASN A 91 1.04 11.93 9.54
C ASN A 91 2.33 12.74 9.79
N VAL A 92 2.67 13.65 8.87
CA VAL A 92 3.82 14.54 8.98
C VAL A 92 3.36 15.99 9.05
N SER A 93 4.10 16.81 9.81
CA SER A 93 3.81 18.23 9.93
C SER A 93 5.11 19.04 9.91
N GLY A 94 5.06 20.19 9.23
CA GLY A 94 6.23 21.04 9.03
C GLY A 94 7.31 20.41 8.16
N TYR A 95 8.51 20.98 8.19
CA TYR A 95 9.65 20.45 7.46
C TYR A 95 10.10 19.13 8.06
N SER A 96 10.27 18.12 7.20
CA SER A 96 10.63 16.77 7.65
C SER A 96 11.74 16.14 6.81
N VAL A 97 12.32 15.09 7.35
CA VAL A 97 13.34 14.26 6.70
C VAL A 97 12.77 12.85 6.58
N LEU A 98 12.72 12.33 5.35
CA LEU A 98 12.30 10.96 5.07
C LEU A 98 13.53 10.13 4.64
N LEU A 99 13.76 9.02 5.34
CA LEU A 99 14.80 8.06 5.00
C LEU A 99 14.19 6.92 4.19
N LEU A 100 14.69 6.71 2.96
CA LEU A 100 14.28 5.60 2.09
C LEU A 100 15.48 4.76 1.70
N ASP A 101 15.25 3.52 1.29
CA ASP A 101 16.24 2.71 0.60
C ASP A 101 16.43 3.19 -0.85
N ILE A 102 17.53 2.74 -1.47
CA ILE A 102 17.91 3.16 -2.83
C ILE A 102 17.17 2.29 -3.86
N LEU A 103 15.90 2.62 -4.12
CA LEU A 103 15.14 2.12 -5.26
C LEU A 103 15.00 3.21 -6.33
N GLU A 104 14.99 2.82 -7.62
CA GLU A 104 14.83 3.77 -8.73
C GLU A 104 13.51 4.53 -8.65
N LEU A 105 12.45 3.86 -8.18
CA LEU A 105 11.15 4.48 -7.89
C LEU A 105 11.27 5.71 -6.98
N HIS A 106 12.05 5.61 -5.90
CA HIS A 106 12.19 6.70 -4.93
C HIS A 106 12.90 7.92 -5.52
N LYS A 107 13.70 7.73 -6.57
CA LYS A 107 14.46 8.80 -7.24
C LYS A 107 13.68 9.48 -8.37
N MET A 108 12.49 9.01 -8.70
CA MET A 108 11.67 9.61 -9.76
C MET A 108 11.35 11.07 -9.43
N ALA A 109 11.41 11.95 -10.44
CA ALA A 109 11.17 13.38 -10.26
C ALA A 109 9.79 13.66 -9.65
N SER A 110 8.75 12.98 -10.12
CA SER A 110 7.38 13.06 -9.57
C SER A 110 7.30 12.75 -8.08
N VAL A 111 8.02 11.73 -7.62
CA VAL A 111 8.08 11.34 -6.21
C VAL A 111 8.83 12.39 -5.39
N GLN A 112 9.96 12.88 -5.91
CA GLN A 112 10.75 13.93 -5.25
C GLN A 112 10.00 15.26 -5.17
N ASP A 113 9.31 15.65 -6.24
CA ASP A 113 8.51 16.87 -6.33
C ASP A 113 7.32 16.79 -5.35
N ALA A 114 6.58 15.68 -5.35
CA ALA A 114 5.45 15.48 -4.42
C ALA A 114 5.87 15.55 -2.95
N LEU A 115 7.04 15.00 -2.59
CA LEU A 115 7.59 15.10 -1.23
C LEU A 115 8.11 16.52 -0.93
N GLY A 116 8.76 17.16 -1.90
CA GLY A 116 9.26 18.53 -1.77
C GLY A 116 8.13 19.55 -1.56
N ASP A 117 7.02 19.40 -2.28
CA ASP A 117 5.83 20.26 -2.21
C ASP A 117 5.19 20.24 -0.81
N ILE A 118 5.33 19.13 -0.07
CA ILE A 118 4.86 18.99 1.31
C ILE A 118 5.95 19.28 2.36
N GLY A 119 7.11 19.80 1.93
CA GLY A 119 8.20 20.21 2.83
C GLY A 119 9.08 19.06 3.33
N THR A 120 9.09 17.92 2.63
CA THR A 120 9.91 16.76 2.97
C THR A 120 11.19 16.73 2.16
N SER A 121 12.32 16.60 2.85
CA SER A 121 13.61 16.26 2.24
C SER A 121 13.85 14.75 2.29
N VAL A 122 14.34 14.17 1.20
CA VAL A 122 14.59 12.72 1.08
C VAL A 122 16.07 12.44 1.22
N HIS A 123 16.41 11.47 2.07
CA HIS A 123 17.76 10.93 2.19
C HIS A 123 17.73 9.43 1.97
N TYR A 124 18.77 8.92 1.32
CA TYR A 124 18.87 7.50 1.00
C TYR A 124 19.81 6.76 1.94
N VAL A 125 19.33 5.63 2.45
CA VAL A 125 20.14 4.71 3.23
C VAL A 125 20.83 3.73 2.27
N PRO A 126 22.17 3.67 2.27
CA PRO A 126 22.90 2.73 1.42
C PRO A 126 22.62 1.27 1.82
N PRO A 127 22.79 0.32 0.89
CA PRO A 127 22.72 -1.10 1.22
C PRO A 127 23.77 -1.47 2.28
N GLY A 128 23.40 -2.36 3.20
CA GLY A 128 24.27 -2.90 4.25
C GLY A 128 25.20 -4.01 3.78
#